data_AF-A0A3D1R587-F1
#
_entry.id   AF-A0A3D1R587-F1
#
_cell.length_a   1.000
_cell.length_b   1.000
_cell.length_c   1.000
_cell.angle_alpha   90.00
_cell.angle_beta   90.00
_cell.angle_gamma   90.00
#
_symmetry.space_group_name_H-M   'P 1'
#
loop_
_entity.id
_entity.type
_entity.pdbx_description
1 polymer ?
#
loop_
_entity_poly.entity_id
_entity_poly.type
_entity_poly.pdbx_seq_one_letter_code
_entity_poly.pdbx_strand_id
1 'polypeptide(L)'
;MPYPRSPDFILSFRHLLSESIADFLLERGMACPQTAEALSELVVTLSSYREEGSPLFPQVFLCDDILAMLQALHGRDPICVSDGPRSRETMRRALKQCAPLSRGGWAIYFQREPPDRLSYGLFRTDDFILSETPIELLRATRDPRLKVLGISRVAESIIELSASGGFSRFLHLSGARTDVHPTDVLDALVKAITEQVPDPMRSHAQGFFRRAFLEVMQTPHGSLAAVVPVDCGRIPLLADGILFEPPVDVVARIEAYLNDPREEKATSLQAAVSLLRGMMSADGITVLRSDGCLVGYNVFVEQAGMRSSDGVPIGGARRRSYDVLRRHLGNPLVAAFYRSQDGTALCHRVEPQQEPAKVSSAG
;
A
#
# COMPACT_ATOMS: atom_id res chain seq x y z
N MET A 1 33.55 32.97 19.71
CA MET A 1 33.38 31.79 20.57
C MET A 1 32.77 30.67 19.75
N PRO A 2 33.44 29.53 19.57
CA PRO A 2 32.80 28.36 18.97
C PRO A 2 31.89 27.73 20.04
N TYR A 3 30.61 27.54 19.73
CA TYR A 3 29.72 26.76 20.58
C TYR A 3 30.29 25.33 20.70
N PRO A 4 30.49 24.79 21.92
CA PRO A 4 30.85 23.40 22.07
C PRO A 4 29.66 22.55 21.60
N ARG A 5 29.82 21.87 20.46
CA ARG A 5 28.90 20.82 20.04
C ARG A 5 29.12 19.63 20.98
N SER A 6 28.42 19.58 22.12
CA SER A 6 28.41 18.37 22.94
C SER A 6 27.58 17.30 22.23
N PRO A 7 28.11 16.09 21.98
CA PRO A 7 27.35 14.95 21.48
C PRO A 7 26.22 14.50 22.43
N ASP A 8 26.18 15.01 23.67
CA ASP A 8 25.19 14.66 24.68
C ASP A 8 23.79 15.25 24.41
N PHE A 9 23.64 16.14 23.41
CA PHE A 9 22.36 16.75 23.01
C PHE A 9 21.79 16.18 21.72
N ILE A 10 22.02 14.89 21.43
CA ILE A 10 21.35 14.21 20.31
C ILE A 10 19.93 13.84 20.75
N LEU A 11 18.95 14.63 20.32
CA LEU A 11 17.54 14.27 20.40
C LEU A 11 17.23 13.21 19.35
N SER A 12 16.79 12.03 19.79
CA SER A 12 16.43 10.91 18.92
C SER A 12 15.13 10.25 19.37
N PHE A 13 14.24 9.97 18.42
CA PHE A 13 13.01 9.20 18.65
C PHE A 13 13.26 7.68 18.75
N ARG A 14 14.53 7.24 18.67
CA ARG A 14 14.90 5.82 18.67
C ARG A 14 14.39 5.10 19.91
N HIS A 15 14.47 5.71 21.08
CA HIS A 15 14.01 5.08 22.32
C HIS A 15 12.50 4.79 22.30
N LEU A 16 11.68 5.78 21.92
CA LEU A 16 10.22 5.61 21.78
C LEU A 16 9.86 4.52 20.76
N LEU A 17 10.59 4.45 19.64
CA LEU A 17 10.39 3.41 18.63
C LEU A 17 10.76 2.02 19.18
N SER A 18 11.92 1.89 19.82
CA SER A 18 12.37 0.62 20.40
C SER A 18 11.44 0.13 21.51
N GLU A 19 10.94 1.03 22.38
CA GLU A 19 9.95 0.70 23.41
C GLU A 19 8.63 0.25 22.79
N SER A 20 8.11 1.00 21.80
CA SER A 20 6.87 0.63 21.10
C SER A 20 6.95 -0.74 20.44
N ILE A 21 8.11 -1.09 19.87
CA ILE A 21 8.36 -2.42 19.29
C ILE A 21 8.50 -3.48 20.39
N ALA A 22 9.18 -3.16 21.50
CA ALA A 22 9.31 -4.08 22.64
C ALA A 22 7.94 -4.45 23.23
N ASP A 23 7.05 -3.46 23.39
CA ASP A 23 5.67 -3.67 23.85
C ASP A 23 4.88 -4.54 22.88
N PHE A 24 4.99 -4.27 21.57
CA PHE A 24 4.37 -5.10 20.54
C PHE A 24 4.83 -6.57 20.66
N LEU A 25 6.15 -6.79 20.78
CA LEU A 25 6.72 -8.12 20.92
C LEU A 25 6.26 -8.80 22.22
N LEU A 26 6.21 -8.07 23.33
CA LEU A 26 5.75 -8.57 24.62
C LEU A 26 4.30 -9.05 24.55
N GLU A 27 3.40 -8.23 23.97
CA GLU A 27 1.99 -8.56 23.80
C GLU A 27 1.78 -9.81 22.93
N ARG A 28 2.72 -10.12 22.04
CA ARG A 28 2.69 -11.33 21.20
C ARG A 28 3.46 -12.51 21.79
N GLY A 29 3.98 -12.40 23.02
CA GLY A 29 4.77 -13.45 23.66
C GLY A 29 6.11 -13.71 22.97
N MET A 30 6.67 -12.66 22.37
CA MET A 30 7.94 -12.64 21.64
C MET A 30 8.95 -11.70 22.32
N ALA A 31 8.81 -11.40 23.61
CA ALA A 31 9.64 -10.44 24.33
C ALA A 31 11.14 -10.76 24.18
N CYS A 32 11.90 -9.84 23.59
CA CYS A 32 13.35 -9.92 23.50
C CYS A 32 13.91 -8.51 23.25
N PRO A 33 14.57 -7.88 24.25
CA PRO A 33 15.11 -6.52 24.12
C PRO A 33 16.09 -6.38 22.96
N GLN A 34 16.96 -7.37 22.75
CA GLN A 34 17.93 -7.38 21.66
C GLN A 34 17.22 -7.40 20.29
N THR A 35 16.14 -8.17 20.15
CA THR A 35 15.31 -8.16 18.95
C THR A 35 14.62 -6.82 18.75
N ALA A 36 14.03 -6.23 19.80
CA ALA A 36 13.35 -4.94 19.70
C ALA A 36 14.30 -3.82 19.25
N GLU A 37 15.51 -3.79 19.80
CA GLU A 37 16.54 -2.84 19.38
C GLU A 37 16.92 -3.05 17.90
N ALA A 38 17.17 -4.29 17.49
CA ALA A 38 17.54 -4.61 16.10
C ALA A 38 16.42 -4.30 15.10
N LEU A 39 15.17 -4.61 15.46
CA LEU A 39 13.99 -4.30 14.64
C LEU A 39 13.76 -2.81 14.49
N SER A 40 14.04 -2.00 15.52
CA SER A 40 13.86 -0.53 15.42
C SER A 40 14.70 0.08 14.31
N GLU A 41 15.95 -0.36 14.15
CA GLU A 41 16.83 0.09 13.06
C GLU A 41 16.37 -0.49 11.70
N LEU A 42 15.94 -1.75 11.68
CA LEU A 42 15.42 -2.40 10.48
C LEU A 42 14.19 -1.66 9.93
N VAL A 43 13.23 -1.33 10.79
CA VAL A 43 12.00 -0.61 10.45
C VAL A 43 12.30 0.76 9.83
N VAL A 44 13.22 1.51 10.44
CA VAL A 44 13.67 2.82 9.89
C VAL A 44 14.32 2.61 8.52
N THR A 45 15.19 1.62 8.40
CA THR A 45 15.88 1.30 7.14
C THR A 45 14.90 0.88 6.03
N LEU A 46 13.91 0.05 6.34
CA LEU A 46 12.87 -0.41 5.41
C LEU A 46 11.99 0.73 4.88
N SER A 47 11.76 1.75 5.70
CA SER A 47 10.87 2.86 5.37
C SER A 47 11.28 3.66 4.14
N SER A 48 12.58 3.67 3.82
CA SER A 48 13.17 4.38 2.69
C SER A 48 14.20 3.54 1.92
N TYR A 49 14.17 2.21 2.06
CA TYR A 49 15.17 1.31 1.47
C TYR A 49 15.24 1.45 -0.06
N ARG A 50 16.48 1.55 -0.56
CA ARG A 50 16.80 1.67 -1.99
C ARG A 50 18.03 0.82 -2.30
N GLU A 51 18.02 0.19 -3.46
CA GLU A 51 19.18 -0.49 -4.04
C GLU A 51 19.46 0.16 -5.41
N GLU A 52 20.70 0.62 -5.62
CA GLU A 52 21.11 1.31 -6.86
C GLU A 52 20.15 2.46 -7.27
N GLY A 53 19.63 3.19 -6.28
CA GLY A 53 18.67 4.29 -6.46
C GLY A 53 17.22 3.85 -6.67
N SER A 54 16.97 2.58 -6.96
CA SER A 54 15.64 1.99 -7.11
C SER A 54 15.02 1.69 -5.75
N PRO A 55 13.80 2.17 -5.47
CA PRO A 55 13.12 1.85 -4.22
C PRO A 55 12.75 0.36 -4.19
N LEU A 56 12.88 -0.23 -3.01
CA LEU A 56 12.48 -1.62 -2.74
C LEU A 56 11.63 -1.66 -1.48
N PHE A 57 10.65 -2.55 -1.49
CA PHE A 57 9.67 -2.68 -0.42
C PHE A 57 9.60 -4.13 0.04
N PRO A 58 10.72 -4.71 0.54
CA PRO A 58 10.76 -6.10 0.95
C PRO A 58 9.73 -6.33 2.07
N GLN A 59 8.97 -7.42 1.98
CA GLN A 59 8.22 -7.93 3.12
C GLN A 59 9.17 -8.75 3.98
N VAL A 60 9.13 -8.50 5.29
CA VAL A 60 10.02 -9.14 6.26
C VAL A 60 9.20 -9.82 7.33
N PHE A 61 9.54 -11.06 7.65
CA PHE A 61 8.89 -11.85 8.69
C PHE A 61 9.89 -12.29 9.75
N LEU A 62 9.61 -12.01 11.00
CA LEU A 62 10.35 -12.52 12.15
C LEU A 62 9.54 -13.66 12.79
N CYS A 63 10.17 -14.80 13.05
CA CYS A 63 9.52 -15.96 13.64
C CYS A 63 10.42 -16.68 14.66
N ASP A 64 9.81 -17.53 15.48
CA ASP A 64 10.53 -18.52 16.31
C ASP A 64 10.64 -19.89 15.63
N ASP A 65 9.67 -20.21 14.78
CA ASP A 65 9.59 -21.46 14.02
C ASP A 65 9.24 -21.13 12.57
N ILE A 66 10.21 -21.33 11.67
CA ILE A 66 10.02 -21.09 10.24
C ILE A 66 8.99 -22.03 9.64
N LEU A 67 8.91 -23.29 10.07
CA LEU A 67 7.97 -24.26 9.48
C LEU A 67 6.53 -23.89 9.83
N ALA A 68 6.28 -23.51 11.09
CA ALA A 68 4.98 -23.00 11.51
C ALA A 68 4.61 -21.70 10.77
N MET A 69 5.58 -20.80 10.57
CA MET A 69 5.38 -19.58 9.78
C MET A 69 5.03 -19.91 8.32
N LEU A 70 5.81 -20.74 7.63
CA LEU A 70 5.55 -21.11 6.23
C LEU A 70 4.17 -21.75 6.08
N GLN A 71 3.76 -22.61 7.01
CA GLN A 71 2.43 -23.21 6.99
C GLN A 71 1.33 -22.15 7.11
N ALA A 72 1.47 -21.21 8.05
CA ALA A 72 0.47 -20.15 8.27
C ALA A 72 0.39 -19.15 7.11
N LEU A 73 1.51 -18.85 6.46
CA LEU A 73 1.61 -17.84 5.40
C LEU A 73 1.52 -18.43 3.99
N HIS A 74 1.27 -19.73 3.86
CA HIS A 74 1.38 -20.49 2.61
C HIS A 74 2.73 -20.28 1.90
N GLY A 75 3.79 -20.06 2.69
CA GLY A 75 5.15 -19.89 2.23
C GLY A 75 5.74 -21.21 1.73
N ARG A 76 6.58 -21.14 0.71
CA ARG A 76 7.19 -22.31 0.06
C ARG A 76 8.69 -22.08 -0.13
N ASP A 77 9.41 -23.17 -0.37
CA ASP A 77 10.81 -23.16 -0.82
C ASP A 77 11.72 -22.24 0.00
N PRO A 78 11.86 -22.47 1.33
CA PRO A 78 12.72 -21.63 2.16
C PRO A 78 14.19 -21.81 1.77
N ILE A 79 14.88 -20.71 1.57
CA ILE A 79 16.31 -20.64 1.26
C ILE A 79 17.01 -19.95 2.42
N CYS A 80 17.77 -20.72 3.20
CA CYS A 80 18.65 -20.15 4.21
C CYS A 80 19.88 -19.51 3.56
N VAL A 81 20.10 -18.22 3.81
CA VAL A 81 21.23 -17.47 3.24
C VAL A 81 22.41 -17.48 4.20
N SER A 82 22.16 -17.17 5.47
CA SER A 82 23.19 -17.18 6.51
C SER A 82 22.53 -17.05 7.89
N ASP A 83 23.38 -16.98 8.92
CA ASP A 83 22.99 -16.75 10.29
C ASP A 83 24.00 -15.83 10.99
N GLY A 84 23.69 -15.42 12.21
CA GLY A 84 24.63 -14.71 13.05
C GLY A 84 24.09 -14.44 14.46
N PRO A 85 24.84 -13.64 15.25
CA PRO A 85 24.33 -13.15 16.53
C PRO A 85 23.04 -12.37 16.33
N ARG A 86 22.14 -12.41 17.30
CA ARG A 86 20.90 -11.64 17.33
C ARG A 86 21.20 -10.15 17.57
N SER A 87 21.66 -9.48 16.53
CA SER A 87 22.12 -8.10 16.58
C SER A 87 21.65 -7.27 15.38
N ARG A 88 21.81 -5.96 15.50
CA ARG A 88 21.56 -4.96 14.44
C ARG A 88 22.37 -5.25 13.19
N GLU A 89 23.65 -5.60 13.35
CA GLU A 89 24.58 -5.87 12.27
C GLU A 89 24.13 -7.07 11.43
N THR A 90 23.61 -8.12 12.07
CA THR A 90 23.08 -9.31 11.39
C THR A 90 21.83 -8.97 10.59
N MET A 91 20.86 -8.23 11.16
CA MET A 91 19.66 -7.82 10.43
C MET A 91 19.98 -6.88 9.26
N ARG A 92 20.92 -5.96 9.43
CA ARG A 92 21.39 -5.07 8.36
C ARG A 92 22.07 -5.85 7.23
N ARG A 93 22.92 -6.82 7.59
CA ARG A 93 23.58 -7.71 6.61
C ARG A 93 22.56 -8.55 5.85
N ALA A 94 21.60 -9.13 6.55
CA ALA A 94 20.51 -9.90 5.97
C ALA A 94 19.71 -9.06 4.97
N LEU A 95 19.32 -7.84 5.34
CA LEU A 95 18.59 -6.95 4.45
C LEU A 95 19.40 -6.67 3.18
N LYS A 96 20.70 -6.34 3.30
CA LYS A 96 21.56 -6.10 2.14
C LYS A 96 21.68 -7.31 1.20
N GLN A 97 21.70 -8.53 1.76
CA GLN A 97 21.84 -9.75 0.97
C GLN A 97 20.51 -10.24 0.37
N CYS A 98 19.38 -10.01 1.05
CA CYS A 98 18.09 -10.57 0.69
C CYS A 98 17.13 -9.57 0.01
N ALA A 99 17.20 -8.28 0.32
CA ALA A 99 16.29 -7.27 -0.24
C ALA A 99 16.33 -7.17 -1.79
N PRO A 100 17.49 -7.27 -2.45
CA PRO A 100 17.51 -7.29 -3.92
C PRO A 100 16.77 -8.49 -4.53
N LEU A 101 16.66 -9.59 -3.77
CA LEU A 101 16.05 -10.85 -4.19
C LEU A 101 14.58 -10.97 -3.77
N SER A 102 14.07 -10.09 -2.90
CA SER A 102 12.69 -10.13 -2.41
C SER A 102 11.70 -9.41 -3.34
N ARG A 103 11.82 -9.65 -4.65
CA ARG A 103 10.90 -9.17 -5.70
C ARG A 103 10.19 -10.36 -6.34
N GLY A 104 9.00 -10.16 -6.89
CA GLY A 104 8.30 -11.19 -7.66
C GLY A 104 7.97 -12.44 -6.84
N GLY A 105 7.29 -12.24 -5.72
CA GLY A 105 6.84 -13.36 -4.88
C GLY A 105 7.88 -13.90 -3.91
N TRP A 106 8.92 -13.15 -3.55
CA TRP A 106 9.87 -13.54 -2.50
C TRP A 106 9.80 -12.59 -1.30
N ALA A 107 9.83 -13.15 -0.10
CA ALA A 107 9.86 -12.42 1.16
C ALA A 107 11.05 -12.85 2.02
N ILE A 108 11.51 -11.95 2.89
CA ILE A 108 12.64 -12.18 3.79
C ILE A 108 12.10 -12.79 5.08
N TYR A 109 12.78 -13.80 5.62
CA TYR A 109 12.52 -14.28 6.97
C TYR A 109 13.74 -14.08 7.88
N PHE A 110 13.43 -13.95 9.16
CA PHE A 110 14.33 -14.01 10.29
C PHE A 110 13.80 -15.05 11.27
N GLN A 111 14.58 -16.06 11.60
CA GLN A 111 14.25 -17.04 12.63
C GLN A 111 15.12 -16.79 13.86
N ARG A 112 14.47 -16.59 15.00
CA ARG A 112 15.16 -16.49 16.28
C ARG A 112 15.52 -17.88 16.75
N GLU A 113 16.81 -18.09 16.99
CA GLU A 113 17.33 -19.35 17.49
C GLU A 113 17.89 -19.15 18.90
N PRO A 114 17.54 -20.01 19.88
CA PRO A 114 18.18 -20.01 21.17
C PRO A 114 19.68 -20.39 21.06
N PRO A 115 20.56 -19.83 21.90
CA PRO A 115 20.27 -18.83 22.93
C PRO A 115 20.09 -17.40 22.37
N ASP A 116 20.91 -16.99 21.41
CA ASP A 116 21.05 -15.61 20.95
C ASP A 116 21.43 -15.51 19.46
N ARG A 117 20.95 -16.45 18.64
CA ARG A 117 21.19 -16.46 17.19
C ARG A 117 19.97 -15.99 16.40
N LEU A 118 20.27 -15.62 15.17
CA LEU A 118 19.30 -15.20 14.16
C LEU A 118 19.73 -15.80 12.81
N SER A 119 18.93 -16.75 12.32
CA SER A 119 19.06 -17.27 10.96
C SER A 119 18.17 -16.46 10.03
N TYR A 120 18.60 -16.26 8.78
CA TYR A 120 17.83 -15.47 7.83
C TYR A 120 17.95 -15.98 6.40
N GLY A 121 16.95 -15.62 5.61
CA GLY A 121 16.89 -16.04 4.23
C GLY A 121 15.64 -15.55 3.54
N LEU A 122 15.27 -16.28 2.49
CA LEU A 122 14.13 -15.98 1.65
C LEU A 122 13.15 -17.13 1.65
N PHE A 123 11.88 -16.84 1.41
CA PHE A 123 10.89 -17.85 1.10
C PHE A 123 9.96 -17.32 0.02
N ARG A 124 9.42 -18.25 -0.77
CA ARG A 124 8.50 -17.95 -1.85
C ARG A 124 7.08 -17.78 -1.31
N THR A 125 6.41 -16.75 -1.81
CA THR A 125 5.05 -16.33 -1.49
C THR A 125 4.19 -16.43 -2.75
N ASP A 126 2.89 -16.25 -2.62
CA ASP A 126 2.00 -16.11 -3.78
C ASP A 126 1.86 -14.64 -4.18
N ASP A 127 2.41 -14.29 -5.34
CA ASP A 127 2.34 -12.94 -5.91
C ASP A 127 1.12 -12.73 -6.81
N PHE A 128 0.28 -13.75 -6.98
CA PHE A 128 -0.91 -13.61 -7.80
C PHE A 128 -1.88 -12.58 -7.21
N ILE A 129 -2.43 -11.72 -8.08
CA ILE A 129 -3.17 -10.51 -7.69
C ILE A 129 -4.46 -10.78 -6.93
N LEU A 130 -5.07 -11.96 -7.12
CA LEU A 130 -6.30 -12.35 -6.42
C LEU A 130 -6.05 -13.23 -5.19
N SER A 131 -4.81 -13.69 -4.97
CA SER A 131 -4.45 -14.46 -3.78
C SER A 131 -4.36 -13.53 -2.57
N GLU A 132 -4.51 -14.08 -1.37
CA GLU A 132 -4.20 -13.34 -0.14
C GLU A 132 -2.69 -13.14 -0.01
N THR A 133 -2.28 -11.95 0.44
CA THR A 133 -0.89 -11.66 0.77
C THR A 133 -0.47 -12.39 2.04
N PRO A 134 0.84 -12.66 2.24
CA PRO A 134 1.32 -13.21 3.50
C PRO A 134 0.93 -12.36 4.74
N ILE A 135 0.87 -11.04 4.62
CA ILE A 135 0.42 -10.16 5.72
C ILE A 135 -1.08 -10.34 6.01
N GLU A 136 -1.92 -10.49 4.98
CA GLU A 136 -3.35 -10.79 5.15
C GLU A 136 -3.57 -12.15 5.82
N LEU A 137 -2.87 -13.19 5.35
CA LEU A 137 -2.91 -14.53 5.95
C LEU A 137 -2.46 -14.51 7.41
N LEU A 138 -1.40 -13.76 7.72
CA LEU A 138 -0.94 -13.57 9.10
C LEU A 138 -2.03 -12.96 9.96
N ARG A 139 -2.67 -11.87 9.51
CA ARG A 139 -3.76 -11.21 10.24
C ARG A 139 -4.98 -12.12 10.40
N ALA A 140 -5.31 -12.93 9.38
CA ALA A 140 -6.43 -13.86 9.43
C ALA A 140 -6.18 -15.06 10.36
N THR A 141 -4.91 -15.45 10.55
CA THR A 141 -4.52 -16.56 11.41
C THR A 141 -4.86 -16.29 12.87
N ARG A 142 -5.59 -17.21 13.53
CA ARG A 142 -6.02 -17.05 14.93
C ARG A 142 -5.26 -17.91 15.94
N ASP A 143 -4.16 -18.56 15.55
CA ASP A 143 -3.36 -19.37 16.49
C ASP A 143 -2.52 -18.46 17.42
N PRO A 144 -2.80 -18.42 18.74
CA PRO A 144 -2.05 -17.59 19.69
C PRO A 144 -0.62 -18.09 19.96
N ARG A 145 -0.33 -19.34 19.58
CA ARG A 145 1.01 -19.94 19.71
C ARG A 145 1.91 -19.55 18.55
N LEU A 146 1.35 -19.09 17.42
CA LEU A 146 2.13 -18.65 16.28
C LEU A 146 2.90 -17.37 16.65
N LYS A 147 4.22 -17.50 16.81
CA LYS A 147 5.13 -16.39 17.12
C LYS A 147 5.72 -15.84 15.84
N VAL A 148 4.92 -15.07 15.13
CA VAL A 148 5.29 -14.43 13.86
C VAL A 148 4.94 -12.94 13.89
N LEU A 149 5.91 -12.12 13.51
CA LEU A 149 5.75 -10.69 13.24
C LEU A 149 6.05 -10.44 11.76
N GLY A 150 5.07 -9.94 11.02
CA GLY A 150 5.23 -9.41 9.67
C GLY A 150 5.51 -7.91 9.70
N ILE A 151 6.41 -7.46 8.83
CA ILE A 151 6.80 -6.07 8.66
C ILE A 151 6.71 -5.75 7.18
N SER A 152 5.87 -4.77 6.84
CA SER A 152 5.66 -4.36 5.46
C SER A 152 5.51 -2.86 5.35
N ARG A 153 6.06 -2.27 4.29
CA ARG A 153 5.83 -0.87 3.97
C ARG A 153 4.47 -0.74 3.27
N VAL A 154 3.60 0.13 3.79
CA VAL A 154 2.27 0.38 3.19
C VAL A 154 2.24 1.67 2.36
N ALA A 155 3.05 2.65 2.74
CA ALA A 155 3.28 3.88 2.01
C ALA A 155 4.68 4.42 2.31
N GLU A 156 5.07 5.52 1.69
CA GLU A 156 6.34 6.17 2.02
C GLU A 156 6.41 6.60 3.48
N SER A 157 7.48 6.23 4.18
CA SER A 157 7.66 6.47 5.62
C SER A 157 6.60 5.84 6.54
N ILE A 158 5.77 4.91 6.04
CA ILE A 158 4.75 4.22 6.86
C ILE A 158 4.97 2.71 6.79
N ILE A 159 5.30 2.13 7.95
CA ILE A 159 5.51 0.70 8.14
C ILE A 159 4.34 0.12 8.92
N GLU A 160 3.81 -1.00 8.44
CA GLU A 160 2.89 -1.85 9.19
C GLU A 160 3.67 -2.97 9.88
N LEU A 161 3.43 -3.12 11.18
CA LEU A 161 3.75 -4.30 11.96
C LEU A 161 2.47 -5.13 12.09
N SER A 162 2.51 -6.39 11.68
CA SER A 162 1.37 -7.32 11.74
C SER A 162 1.73 -8.58 12.51
N ALA A 163 0.77 -9.13 13.23
CA ALA A 163 0.87 -10.41 13.93
C ALA A 163 -0.45 -11.20 13.80
N SER A 164 -0.45 -12.44 14.28
CA SER A 164 -1.65 -13.27 14.32
C SER A 164 -2.77 -12.65 15.15
N GLY A 165 -4.01 -12.98 14.80
CA GLY A 165 -5.23 -12.55 15.47
C GLY A 165 -5.70 -11.14 15.09
N GLY A 166 -5.35 -10.68 13.88
CA GLY A 166 -5.71 -9.35 13.37
C GLY A 166 -4.97 -8.20 14.04
N PHE A 167 -3.91 -8.49 14.81
CA PHE A 167 -3.17 -7.48 15.54
C PHE A 167 -2.18 -6.77 14.61
N SER A 168 -2.38 -5.47 14.38
CA SER A 168 -1.45 -4.64 13.63
C SER A 168 -1.20 -3.28 14.28
N ARG A 169 -0.04 -2.69 14.01
CA ARG A 169 0.32 -1.31 14.38
C ARG A 169 0.99 -0.64 13.21
N PHE A 170 0.67 0.63 13.00
CA PHE A 170 1.27 1.46 11.96
C PHE A 170 2.27 2.43 12.57
N LEU A 171 3.46 2.49 11.98
CA LEU A 171 4.55 3.35 12.40
C LEU A 171 4.76 4.43 11.35
N HIS A 172 4.47 5.67 11.74
CA HIS A 172 4.72 6.86 10.93
C HIS A 172 6.11 7.40 11.26
N LEU A 173 7.00 7.35 10.27
CA LEU A 173 8.42 7.72 10.42
C LEU A 173 8.73 9.08 9.80
N SER A 174 7.72 9.81 9.36
CA SER A 174 7.83 11.20 8.92
C SER A 174 7.28 12.16 9.98
N GLY A 175 7.77 13.41 9.97
CA GLY A 175 7.22 14.48 10.81
C GLY A 175 5.91 15.07 10.28
N ALA A 176 5.38 14.55 9.16
CA ALA A 176 4.16 15.04 8.57
C ALA A 176 2.96 14.61 9.42
N ARG A 177 2.14 15.57 9.85
CA ARG A 177 0.86 15.28 10.49
C ARG A 177 -0.09 14.76 9.44
N THR A 178 -0.30 13.45 9.40
CA THR A 178 -1.34 12.83 8.58
C THR A 178 -2.33 12.17 9.52
N ASP A 179 -3.48 12.80 9.74
CA ASP A 179 -4.55 12.21 10.55
C ASP A 179 -5.35 11.14 9.78
N VAL A 180 -5.09 11.00 8.47
CA VAL A 180 -5.77 10.05 7.58
C VAL A 180 -4.89 8.84 7.33
N HIS A 181 -5.42 7.65 7.59
CA HIS A 181 -4.71 6.40 7.38
C HIS A 181 -4.60 6.08 5.87
N PRO A 182 -3.42 5.67 5.34
CA PRO A 182 -3.26 5.38 3.92
C PRO A 182 -4.22 4.32 3.39
N THR A 183 -4.55 3.32 4.22
CA THR A 183 -5.52 2.29 3.85
C THR A 183 -6.93 2.86 3.71
N ASP A 184 -7.33 3.87 4.49
CA ASP A 184 -8.67 4.47 4.35
C ASP A 184 -8.80 5.23 3.03
N VAL A 185 -7.72 5.89 2.61
CA VAL A 185 -7.64 6.57 1.31
C VAL A 185 -7.77 5.55 0.17
N LEU A 186 -7.05 4.44 0.27
CA LEU A 186 -7.11 3.34 -0.69
C LEU A 186 -8.53 2.74 -0.76
N ASP A 187 -9.16 2.52 0.39
CA ASP A 187 -10.50 1.96 0.50
C ASP A 187 -11.54 2.87 -0.15
N ALA A 188 -11.42 4.18 0.05
CA ALA A 188 -12.31 5.16 -0.58
C ALA A 188 -12.20 5.13 -2.10
N LEU A 189 -10.97 5.05 -2.64
CA LEU A 189 -10.75 4.95 -4.08
C LEU A 189 -11.30 3.64 -4.65
N VAL A 190 -10.95 2.52 -4.02
CA VAL A 190 -11.39 1.18 -4.43
C VAL A 190 -12.92 1.07 -4.40
N LYS A 191 -13.58 1.62 -3.37
CA LYS A 191 -15.04 1.69 -3.31
C LYS A 191 -15.63 2.49 -4.46
N ALA A 192 -15.04 3.64 -4.81
CA ALA A 192 -15.51 4.45 -5.94
C ALA A 192 -15.38 3.73 -7.29
N ILE A 193 -14.25 3.06 -7.53
CA ILE A 193 -13.99 2.30 -8.76
C ILE A 193 -14.93 1.10 -8.91
N THR A 194 -15.40 0.54 -7.79
CA THR A 194 -16.20 -0.68 -7.78
C THR A 194 -17.67 -0.45 -7.44
N GLU A 195 -18.11 0.81 -7.38
CA GLU A 195 -19.44 1.21 -6.91
C GLU A 195 -20.58 0.63 -7.76
N GLN A 196 -20.40 0.61 -9.08
CA GLN A 196 -21.37 0.08 -10.04
C GLN A 196 -21.06 -1.36 -10.48
N VAL A 197 -20.10 -2.03 -9.84
CA VAL A 197 -19.83 -3.45 -10.08
C VAL A 197 -20.92 -4.30 -9.41
N PRO A 198 -21.59 -5.22 -10.13
CA PRO A 198 -22.59 -6.11 -9.53
C PRO A 198 -21.98 -7.12 -8.54
N ASP A 199 -22.77 -7.54 -7.56
CA ASP A 199 -22.44 -8.73 -6.76
C ASP A 199 -22.63 -10.01 -7.61
N PRO A 200 -21.82 -11.07 -7.39
CA PRO A 200 -20.79 -11.21 -6.35
C PRO A 200 -19.41 -10.67 -6.77
N MET A 201 -19.23 -10.13 -7.98
CA MET A 201 -17.92 -9.72 -8.51
C MET A 201 -17.31 -8.51 -7.79
N ARG A 202 -18.12 -7.71 -7.11
CA ARG A 202 -17.65 -6.51 -6.40
C ARG A 202 -16.52 -6.80 -5.41
N SER A 203 -16.63 -7.85 -4.59
CA SER A 203 -15.61 -8.19 -3.59
C SER A 203 -14.28 -8.59 -4.23
N HIS A 204 -14.33 -9.37 -5.31
CA HIS A 204 -13.15 -9.76 -6.09
C HIS A 204 -12.49 -8.55 -6.77
N ALA A 205 -13.29 -7.67 -7.37
CA ALA A 205 -12.79 -6.42 -7.96
C ALA A 205 -12.15 -5.51 -6.90
N GLN A 206 -12.75 -5.42 -5.70
CA GLN A 206 -12.18 -4.65 -4.59
C GLN A 206 -10.82 -5.20 -4.15
N GLY A 207 -10.69 -6.53 -4.02
CA GLY A 207 -9.42 -7.17 -3.72
C GLY A 207 -8.34 -6.87 -4.77
N PHE A 208 -8.70 -7.02 -6.05
CA PHE A 208 -7.80 -6.71 -7.17
C PHE A 208 -7.30 -5.26 -7.13
N PHE A 209 -8.21 -4.28 -7.08
CA PHE A 209 -7.83 -2.88 -7.12
C PHE A 209 -7.08 -2.46 -5.86
N ARG A 210 -7.49 -2.94 -4.68
CA ARG A 210 -6.76 -2.69 -3.44
C ARG A 210 -5.29 -3.11 -3.57
N ARG A 211 -5.04 -4.32 -4.08
CA ARG A 211 -3.67 -4.84 -4.23
C ARG A 211 -2.88 -4.07 -5.28
N ALA A 212 -3.49 -3.75 -6.41
CA ALA A 212 -2.83 -2.97 -7.47
C ALA A 212 -2.47 -1.54 -7.02
N PHE A 213 -3.35 -0.86 -6.30
CA PHE A 213 -3.10 0.50 -5.80
C PHE A 213 -2.18 0.53 -4.57
N LEU A 214 -2.12 -0.54 -3.78
CA LEU A 214 -1.12 -0.63 -2.70
C LEU A 214 0.31 -0.54 -3.27
N GLU A 215 0.58 -1.20 -4.40
CA GLU A 215 1.88 -1.06 -5.08
C GLU A 215 2.13 0.38 -5.53
N VAL A 216 1.11 1.07 -6.07
CA VAL A 216 1.20 2.49 -6.44
C VAL A 216 1.52 3.36 -5.21
N MET A 217 0.90 3.08 -4.07
CA MET A 217 1.13 3.79 -2.80
C MET A 217 2.55 3.63 -2.25
N GLN A 218 3.22 2.52 -2.57
CA GLN A 218 4.60 2.26 -2.15
C GLN A 218 5.63 3.00 -3.00
N THR A 219 5.36 3.21 -4.30
CA THR A 219 6.29 3.91 -5.22
C THR A 219 6.54 5.37 -4.82
N PRO A 220 7.69 6.01 -5.08
CA PRO A 220 7.95 7.40 -4.68
C PRO A 220 7.29 8.47 -5.59
N HIS A 221 6.48 8.07 -6.58
CA HIS A 221 5.93 9.00 -7.57
C HIS A 221 4.54 9.50 -7.17
N GLY A 222 4.35 10.83 -7.16
CA GLY A 222 3.04 11.41 -6.97
C GLY A 222 2.11 11.06 -8.14
N SER A 223 0.86 10.75 -7.85
CA SER A 223 -0.11 10.25 -8.82
C SER A 223 -1.50 10.87 -8.62
N LEU A 224 -2.28 10.91 -9.69
CA LEU A 224 -3.64 11.44 -9.73
C LEU A 224 -4.57 10.47 -10.41
N ALA A 225 -5.75 10.26 -9.83
CA ALA A 225 -6.81 9.53 -10.51
C ALA A 225 -8.16 10.26 -10.37
N ALA A 226 -8.98 10.13 -11.40
CA ALA A 226 -10.38 10.54 -11.41
C ALA A 226 -11.24 9.31 -11.71
N VAL A 227 -12.35 9.17 -10.97
CA VAL A 227 -13.34 8.11 -11.20
C VAL A 227 -14.59 8.74 -11.79
N VAL A 228 -15.07 8.19 -12.90
CA VAL A 228 -16.27 8.64 -13.62
C VAL A 228 -17.36 7.58 -13.57
N PRO A 229 -18.66 7.95 -13.66
CA PRO A 229 -19.74 6.97 -13.72
C PRO A 229 -19.79 6.28 -15.09
N VAL A 230 -20.45 5.13 -15.18
CA VAL A 230 -20.59 4.35 -16.44
C VAL A 230 -21.19 5.18 -17.58
N ASP A 231 -22.21 5.99 -17.25
CA ASP A 231 -23.04 6.70 -18.21
C ASP A 231 -22.50 8.11 -18.57
N CYS A 232 -21.26 8.43 -18.21
CA CYS A 232 -20.76 9.81 -18.27
C CYS A 232 -20.51 10.38 -19.67
N GLY A 233 -20.66 9.58 -20.73
CA GLY A 233 -20.35 9.99 -22.11
C GLY A 233 -18.95 10.62 -22.25
N ARG A 234 -18.78 11.50 -23.23
CA ARG A 234 -17.56 12.31 -23.34
C ARG A 234 -17.60 13.43 -22.32
N ILE A 235 -16.64 13.42 -21.38
CA ILE A 235 -16.46 14.48 -20.41
C ILE A 235 -15.46 15.50 -20.97
N PRO A 236 -15.86 16.77 -21.21
CA PRO A 236 -14.94 17.81 -21.71
C PRO A 236 -13.71 18.03 -20.84
N LEU A 237 -13.86 17.88 -19.51
CA LEU A 237 -12.76 17.96 -18.54
C LEU A 237 -11.65 16.92 -18.79
N LEU A 238 -11.96 15.83 -19.49
CA LEU A 238 -11.04 14.70 -19.72
C LEU A 238 -10.69 14.53 -21.21
N ALA A 239 -10.98 15.54 -22.04
CA ALA A 239 -10.92 15.43 -23.50
C ALA A 239 -9.51 15.43 -24.08
N ASP A 240 -8.50 15.86 -23.32
CA ASP A 240 -7.11 16.02 -23.77
C ASP A 240 -6.22 14.80 -23.49
N GLY A 241 -6.76 13.75 -22.84
CA GLY A 241 -6.03 12.55 -22.52
C GLY A 241 -6.04 11.47 -23.59
N ILE A 242 -5.25 10.43 -23.33
CA ILE A 242 -5.22 9.20 -24.13
C ILE A 242 -6.31 8.28 -23.58
N LEU A 243 -7.41 8.15 -24.34
CA LEU A 243 -8.55 7.31 -23.99
C LEU A 243 -8.48 5.97 -24.72
N PHE A 244 -8.85 4.89 -24.03
CA PHE A 244 -8.96 3.56 -24.61
C PHE A 244 -10.33 3.36 -25.24
N GLU A 245 -10.36 2.86 -26.47
CA GLU A 245 -11.59 2.53 -27.19
C GLU A 245 -11.51 1.07 -27.69
N PRO A 246 -12.22 0.12 -27.05
CA PRO A 246 -13.03 0.27 -25.84
C PRO A 246 -12.20 0.42 -24.55
N PRO A 247 -12.81 0.90 -23.43
CA PRO A 247 -12.20 0.84 -22.11
C PRO A 247 -11.79 -0.59 -21.74
N VAL A 248 -10.71 -0.72 -20.95
CA VAL A 248 -10.23 -2.03 -20.51
C VAL A 248 -11.06 -2.51 -19.33
N ASP A 249 -11.91 -3.50 -19.59
CA ASP A 249 -12.74 -4.13 -18.56
C ASP A 249 -11.92 -5.12 -17.71
N VAL A 250 -11.61 -4.70 -16.48
CA VAL A 250 -10.88 -5.53 -15.51
C VAL A 250 -11.80 -6.56 -14.88
N VAL A 251 -13.07 -6.22 -14.65
CA VAL A 251 -14.04 -7.10 -13.98
C VAL A 251 -14.34 -8.32 -14.84
N ALA A 252 -14.51 -8.14 -16.15
CA ALA A 252 -14.65 -9.24 -17.10
C ALA A 252 -13.43 -10.17 -17.11
N ARG A 253 -12.21 -9.64 -16.93
CA ARG A 253 -11.00 -10.46 -16.84
C ARG A 253 -10.94 -11.26 -15.54
N ILE A 254 -11.38 -10.67 -14.43
CA ILE A 254 -11.49 -11.36 -13.13
C ILE A 254 -12.49 -12.50 -13.25
N GLU A 255 -13.69 -12.21 -13.76
CA GLU A 255 -14.74 -13.21 -13.98
C GLU A 255 -14.25 -14.35 -14.90
N ALA A 256 -13.59 -14.02 -16.01
CA ALA A 256 -13.05 -15.01 -16.93
C ALA A 256 -12.05 -15.97 -16.26
N TYR A 257 -11.18 -15.46 -15.37
CA TYR A 257 -10.24 -16.26 -14.60
C TYR A 257 -10.94 -17.13 -13.55
N LEU A 258 -11.88 -16.57 -12.78
CA LEU A 258 -12.61 -17.30 -11.74
C LEU A 258 -13.42 -18.47 -12.33
N ASN A 259 -13.97 -18.29 -13.53
CA ASN A 259 -14.72 -19.34 -14.23
C ASN A 259 -13.83 -20.45 -14.82
N ASP A 260 -12.59 -20.12 -15.22
CA ASP A 260 -11.66 -21.11 -15.79
C ASP A 260 -10.21 -20.61 -15.59
N PRO A 261 -9.52 -21.05 -14.51
CA PRO A 261 -8.26 -20.48 -14.02
C PRO A 261 -7.04 -21.01 -14.80
N ARG A 262 -6.99 -20.69 -16.10
CA ARG A 262 -5.85 -21.00 -16.98
C ARG A 262 -4.78 -19.92 -16.92
N GLU A 263 -3.55 -20.31 -17.24
CA GLU A 263 -2.37 -19.44 -17.26
C GLU A 263 -2.55 -18.21 -18.15
N GLU A 264 -3.20 -18.34 -19.30
CA GLU A 264 -3.51 -17.22 -20.21
C GLU A 264 -4.35 -16.13 -19.51
N LYS A 265 -5.36 -16.54 -18.74
CA LYS A 265 -6.26 -15.61 -18.02
C LYS A 265 -5.57 -15.01 -16.80
N ALA A 266 -4.76 -15.80 -16.10
CA ALA A 266 -3.90 -15.29 -15.02
C ALA A 266 -2.94 -14.21 -15.55
N THR A 267 -2.31 -14.46 -16.70
CA THR A 267 -1.42 -13.51 -17.38
C THR A 267 -2.17 -12.25 -17.81
N SER A 268 -3.39 -12.38 -18.34
CA SER A 268 -4.25 -11.24 -18.70
C SER A 268 -4.58 -10.32 -17.51
N LEU A 269 -4.77 -10.91 -16.32
CA LEU A 269 -4.95 -10.15 -15.08
C LEU A 269 -3.67 -9.43 -14.64
N GLN A 270 -2.52 -10.11 -14.65
CA GLN A 270 -1.24 -9.48 -14.33
C GLN A 270 -0.87 -8.36 -15.32
N ALA A 271 -1.23 -8.52 -16.60
CA ALA A 271 -1.07 -7.48 -17.61
C ALA A 271 -1.96 -6.26 -17.33
N ALA A 272 -3.18 -6.46 -16.81
CA ALA A 272 -4.06 -5.35 -16.40
C ALA A 272 -3.48 -4.56 -15.22
N VAL A 273 -2.87 -5.23 -14.24
CA VAL A 273 -2.14 -4.58 -13.13
C VAL A 273 -0.97 -3.76 -13.68
N SER A 274 -0.17 -4.34 -14.57
CA SER A 274 0.98 -3.68 -15.18
C SER A 274 0.56 -2.44 -15.98
N LEU A 275 -0.54 -2.53 -16.73
CA LEU A 275 -1.14 -1.40 -17.46
C LEU A 275 -1.58 -0.29 -16.50
N LEU A 276 -2.35 -0.62 -15.46
CA LEU A 276 -2.80 0.34 -14.45
C LEU A 276 -1.61 1.05 -13.79
N ARG A 277 -0.55 0.31 -13.44
CA ARG A 277 0.68 0.89 -12.88
C ARG A 277 1.36 1.86 -13.86
N GLY A 278 1.43 1.49 -15.13
CA GLY A 278 1.92 2.37 -16.19
C GLY A 278 1.12 3.67 -16.29
N MET A 279 -0.21 3.57 -16.29
CA MET A 279 -1.12 4.73 -16.29
C MET A 279 -0.89 5.64 -15.08
N MET A 280 -0.80 5.06 -13.87
CA MET A 280 -0.59 5.81 -12.63
C MET A 280 0.80 6.43 -12.48
N SER A 281 1.78 5.94 -13.25
CA SER A 281 3.16 6.44 -13.28
C SER A 281 3.39 7.48 -14.37
N ALA A 282 2.48 7.56 -15.35
CA ALA A 282 2.50 8.59 -16.37
C ALA A 282 2.18 9.96 -15.76
N ASP A 283 2.57 11.02 -16.45
CA ASP A 283 2.15 12.36 -16.05
C ASP A 283 0.66 12.57 -16.33
N GLY A 284 0.05 13.54 -15.65
CA GLY A 284 -1.38 13.83 -15.76
C GLY A 284 -2.25 12.95 -14.86
N ILE A 285 -3.53 12.83 -15.24
CA ILE A 285 -4.59 12.15 -14.48
C ILE A 285 -4.90 10.80 -15.14
N THR A 286 -4.96 9.75 -14.33
CA THR A 286 -5.52 8.45 -14.73
C THR A 286 -7.04 8.48 -14.57
N VAL A 287 -7.77 8.04 -15.60
CA VAL A 287 -9.23 7.99 -15.60
C VAL A 287 -9.68 6.54 -15.45
N LEU A 288 -10.52 6.32 -14.46
CA LEU A 288 -11.12 5.04 -14.11
C LEU A 288 -12.64 5.19 -14.11
N ARG A 289 -13.33 4.08 -14.28
CA ARG A 289 -14.80 4.04 -14.23
C ARG A 289 -15.27 3.25 -13.03
N SER A 290 -16.43 3.61 -12.51
CA SER A 290 -17.07 3.03 -11.32
C SER A 290 -17.57 1.58 -11.50
N ASP A 291 -17.50 1.02 -12.71
CA ASP A 291 -17.71 -0.40 -13.02
C ASP A 291 -16.40 -1.20 -13.10
N GLY A 292 -15.28 -0.62 -12.65
CA GLY A 292 -13.98 -1.29 -12.65
C GLY A 292 -13.25 -1.27 -14.01
N CYS A 293 -13.64 -0.40 -14.95
CA CYS A 293 -12.91 -0.24 -16.21
C CYS A 293 -11.76 0.78 -16.12
N LEU A 294 -10.66 0.51 -16.83
CA LEU A 294 -9.62 1.49 -17.10
C LEU A 294 -10.00 2.28 -18.35
N VAL A 295 -10.14 3.60 -18.24
CA VAL A 295 -10.69 4.45 -19.32
C VAL A 295 -9.59 5.14 -20.11
N GLY A 296 -8.57 5.67 -19.43
CA GLY A 296 -7.52 6.42 -20.08
C GLY A 296 -6.53 7.02 -19.11
N TYR A 297 -5.52 7.70 -19.62
CA TYR A 297 -4.46 8.32 -18.84
C TYR A 297 -3.92 9.57 -19.54
N ASN A 298 -3.00 10.27 -18.88
CA ASN A 298 -2.37 11.48 -19.41
C ASN A 298 -3.36 12.61 -19.73
N VAL A 299 -4.42 12.70 -18.92
CA VAL A 299 -5.39 13.81 -18.97
C VAL A 299 -4.83 14.99 -18.19
N PHE A 300 -5.00 16.21 -18.72
CA PHE A 300 -4.71 17.43 -17.98
C PHE A 300 -5.99 18.26 -17.81
N VAL A 301 -6.02 19.03 -16.73
CA VAL A 301 -7.13 19.91 -16.43
C VAL A 301 -6.63 21.35 -16.44
N GLU A 302 -7.34 22.22 -17.13
CA GLU A 302 -7.00 23.64 -17.18
C GLU A 302 -7.09 24.26 -15.78
N GLN A 303 -5.99 24.87 -15.32
CA GLN A 303 -5.88 25.47 -13.99
C GLN A 303 -6.42 26.92 -13.98
N ALA A 304 -7.50 27.18 -14.72
CA ALA A 304 -8.08 28.51 -14.83
C ALA A 304 -8.64 28.97 -13.48
N GLY A 305 -7.99 29.97 -12.86
CA GLY A 305 -8.59 30.77 -11.78
C GLY A 305 -8.15 30.45 -10.34
N MET A 306 -7.20 29.54 -10.10
CA MET A 306 -6.75 29.23 -8.72
C MET A 306 -5.59 30.13 -8.27
N ARG A 307 -5.88 31.43 -8.11
CA ARG A 307 -4.96 32.39 -7.48
C ARG A 307 -5.39 32.58 -6.02
N SER A 308 -4.43 32.53 -5.08
CA SER A 308 -4.67 32.98 -3.70
C SER A 308 -4.95 34.49 -3.67
N SER A 309 -5.46 35.01 -2.55
CA SER A 309 -5.64 36.46 -2.33
C SER A 309 -4.35 37.26 -2.53
N ASP A 310 -3.17 36.62 -2.43
CA ASP A 310 -1.85 37.22 -2.59
C ASP A 310 -1.14 36.79 -3.89
N GLY A 311 -1.82 36.12 -4.83
CA GLY A 311 -1.26 35.72 -6.12
C GLY A 311 -0.19 34.61 -6.08
N VAL A 312 0.15 34.09 -4.89
CA VAL A 312 1.09 32.97 -4.72
C VAL A 312 0.34 31.64 -4.89
N PRO A 313 0.75 30.74 -5.80
CA PRO A 313 0.13 29.43 -5.96
C PRO A 313 0.30 28.60 -4.69
N ILE A 314 -0.80 28.15 -4.08
CA ILE A 314 -0.77 27.23 -2.94
C ILE A 314 -0.66 25.80 -3.49
N GLY A 315 0.48 25.15 -3.25
CA GLY A 315 0.72 23.74 -3.60
C GLY A 315 1.27 23.49 -5.01
N GLY A 316 1.90 22.32 -5.18
CA GLY A 316 2.49 21.87 -6.44
C GLY A 316 1.47 21.59 -7.55
N ALA A 317 1.93 21.44 -8.79
CA ALA A 317 1.06 21.29 -9.97
C ALA A 317 0.00 20.19 -9.83
N ARG A 318 0.38 19.01 -9.31
CA ARG A 318 -0.55 17.89 -9.08
C ARG A 318 -1.59 18.20 -8.01
N ARG A 319 -1.23 18.93 -6.95
CA ARG A 319 -2.19 19.33 -5.92
C ARG A 319 -3.25 20.27 -6.49
N ARG A 320 -2.84 21.20 -7.35
CA ARG A 320 -3.78 22.11 -8.03
C ARG A 320 -4.73 21.36 -8.95
N SER A 321 -4.23 20.41 -9.75
CA SER A 321 -5.08 19.55 -10.58
C SER A 321 -6.08 18.75 -9.73
N TYR A 322 -5.64 18.20 -8.59
CA TYR A 322 -6.54 17.55 -7.65
C TYR A 322 -7.65 18.47 -7.13
N ASP A 323 -7.31 19.71 -6.75
CA ASP A 323 -8.31 20.67 -6.28
C ASP A 323 -9.29 21.09 -7.39
N VAL A 324 -8.89 21.04 -8.68
CA VAL A 324 -9.80 21.18 -9.82
C VAL A 324 -10.74 19.97 -9.93
N LEU A 325 -10.22 18.74 -9.82
CA LEU A 325 -11.04 17.52 -9.82
C LEU A 325 -12.08 17.54 -8.69
N ARG A 326 -11.70 17.99 -7.49
CA ARG A 326 -12.61 18.08 -6.35
C ARG A 326 -13.83 18.96 -6.59
N ARG A 327 -13.70 20.02 -7.39
CA ARG A 327 -14.84 20.89 -7.74
C ARG A 327 -15.83 20.23 -8.69
N HIS A 328 -15.39 19.19 -9.39
CA HIS A 328 -16.20 18.43 -10.33
C HIS A 328 -16.71 17.12 -9.73
N LEU A 329 -16.54 16.91 -8.41
CA LEU A 329 -17.19 15.82 -7.69
C LEU A 329 -18.70 16.04 -7.65
N GLY A 330 -19.46 15.00 -7.96
CA GLY A 330 -20.92 15.03 -8.06
C GLY A 330 -21.42 15.38 -9.46
N ASN A 331 -20.57 16.03 -10.27
CA ASN A 331 -20.83 16.27 -11.68
C ASN A 331 -19.53 16.71 -12.42
N PRO A 332 -18.91 15.87 -13.28
CA PRO A 332 -19.28 14.50 -13.64
C PRO A 332 -18.51 13.42 -12.85
N LEU A 333 -17.66 13.77 -11.89
CA LEU A 333 -16.77 12.82 -11.21
C LEU A 333 -17.42 12.20 -9.98
N VAL A 334 -17.16 10.91 -9.74
CA VAL A 334 -17.57 10.17 -8.54
C VAL A 334 -16.50 10.26 -7.45
N ALA A 335 -15.23 10.20 -7.84
CA ALA A 335 -14.11 10.35 -6.92
C ALA A 335 -12.90 11.01 -7.56
N ALA A 336 -12.07 11.61 -6.70
CA ALA A 336 -10.77 12.15 -7.04
C ALA A 336 -9.76 11.63 -6.03
N PHE A 337 -8.64 11.13 -6.53
CA PHE A 337 -7.52 10.63 -5.75
C PHE A 337 -6.25 11.42 -6.06
N TYR A 338 -5.49 11.68 -5.00
CA TYR A 338 -4.21 12.36 -5.07
C TYR A 338 -3.21 11.71 -4.15
N ARG A 339 -2.01 11.54 -4.67
CA ARG A 339 -0.82 11.17 -3.93
C ARG A 339 0.32 12.14 -4.27
N SER A 340 0.95 12.69 -3.25
CA SER A 340 2.16 13.51 -3.40
C SER A 340 3.42 12.63 -3.48
N GLN A 341 4.54 13.26 -3.81
CA GLN A 341 5.86 12.63 -3.69
C GLN A 341 6.35 12.54 -2.25
N ASP A 342 5.75 13.28 -1.31
CA ASP A 342 6.12 13.27 0.12
C ASP A 342 5.32 12.24 0.93
N GLY A 343 4.50 11.42 0.28
CA GLY A 343 3.71 10.35 0.91
C GLY A 343 2.30 10.76 1.35
N THR A 344 1.94 12.05 1.27
CA THR A 344 0.56 12.50 1.48
C THR A 344 -0.38 11.88 0.45
N ALA A 345 -1.42 11.19 0.90
CA ALA A 345 -2.47 10.63 0.05
C ALA A 345 -3.85 11.10 0.51
N LEU A 346 -4.72 11.42 -0.45
CA LEU A 346 -6.09 11.85 -0.21
C LEU A 346 -7.02 11.27 -1.27
N CYS A 347 -8.24 10.93 -0.86
CA CYS A 347 -9.30 10.52 -1.76
C CYS A 347 -10.60 11.17 -1.29
N HIS A 348 -11.29 11.88 -2.18
CA HIS A 348 -12.65 12.36 -1.93
C HIS A 348 -13.59 11.66 -2.90
N ARG A 349 -14.72 11.19 -2.36
CA ARG A 349 -15.81 10.56 -3.11
C ARG A 349 -17.09 11.36 -2.87
N VAL A 350 -18.01 11.35 -3.83
CA VAL A 350 -19.38 11.80 -3.62
C VAL A 350 -20.03 10.90 -2.58
N GLU A 351 -20.53 11.46 -1.48
CA GLU A 351 -21.33 10.68 -0.55
C GLU A 351 -22.67 10.33 -1.23
N PRO A 352 -23.13 9.08 -1.15
CA PRO A 352 -24.45 8.74 -1.68
C PRO A 352 -25.49 9.59 -0.95
N GLN A 353 -26.24 10.41 -1.71
CA GLN A 353 -27.38 11.13 -1.16
C GLN A 353 -28.32 10.09 -0.54
N GLN A 354 -28.50 10.14 0.78
CA GLN A 354 -29.59 9.42 1.43
C GLN A 354 -30.89 9.94 0.82
N GLU A 355 -31.63 9.07 0.13
CA GLU A 355 -32.99 9.39 -0.30
C GLU A 355 -33.78 9.89 0.92
N PRO A 356 -34.47 11.04 0.84
CA PRO A 356 -35.30 11.49 1.95
C PRO A 356 -36.35 10.42 2.21
N ALA A 357 -36.37 9.91 3.45
CA ALA A 357 -37.35 8.95 3.93
C ALA A 357 -38.74 9.42 3.48
N LYS A 358 -39.41 8.60 2.66
CA LYS A 358 -40.81 8.82 2.31
C LYS A 358 -41.59 8.94 3.61
N VAL A 359 -42.00 10.16 3.93
CA VAL A 359 -42.95 10.43 5.01
C VAL A 359 -44.24 9.73 4.60
N SER A 360 -44.49 8.59 5.23
CA SER A 360 -45.76 7.90 5.19
C SER A 360 -46.81 8.81 5.81
N SER A 361 -47.51 9.57 4.97
CA SER A 361 -48.81 10.14 5.30
C SER A 361 -49.81 8.98 5.42
N ALA A 362 -49.99 8.46 6.63
CA ALA A 362 -51.18 7.69 6.98
C ALA A 362 -52.27 8.70 7.35
N GLY A 363 -53.39 8.62 6.65
CA GLY A 363 -54.63 9.34 6.97
C GLY A 363 -55.42 8.68 8.09
#